data_AF-A0A0C2RFW1-F1
#
_entry.id   AF-A0A0C2RFW1-F1
#
_cell.length_a   1.000
_cell.length_b   1.000
_cell.length_c   1.000
_cell.angle_alpha   90.00
_cell.angle_beta   90.00
_cell.angle_gamma   90.00
#
_symmetry.space_group_name_H-M   'P 1'
#
loop_
_entity.id
_entity.type
_entity.pdbx_description
1 polymer ?
#
loop_
_entity_poly.entity_id
_entity_poly.type
_entity_poly.pdbx_seq_one_letter_code
_entity_poly.pdbx_strand_id
1 'polypeptide(L)'
;MINNNAVIYNNSILREGSFLCSLVEEATFDEHLFWRYYNSVITLTEENLNKDYDWELVKQVIWTHNRIIKCFLWHHDEKDVYEMENFPQEREMDFLERLDFMFDGFIGKRAYSEKGFGDDLVNPEYVD
;
A
#
# COMPACT_ATOMS: atom_id res chain seq x y z
N MET A 1 2.00 1.35 19.88
CA MET A 1 0.97 1.99 19.02
C MET A 1 1.67 2.48 17.77
N ILE A 2 1.24 2.01 16.59
CA ILE A 2 1.82 2.44 15.31
C ILE A 2 1.36 3.88 15.05
N ASN A 3 2.27 4.72 14.54
CA ASN A 3 1.93 6.06 14.08
C ASN A 3 1.66 6.02 12.56
N ASN A 4 0.38 5.97 12.18
CA ASN A 4 -0.05 5.78 10.79
C ASN A 4 0.39 6.93 9.86
N ASN A 5 0.33 8.18 10.35
CA ASN A 5 0.83 9.33 9.59
C ASN A 5 2.32 9.21 9.30
N ALA A 6 3.11 8.71 10.26
CA ALA A 6 4.54 8.48 10.05
C ALA A 6 4.80 7.38 9.03
N VAL A 7 3.99 6.31 8.98
CA VAL A 7 4.13 5.25 7.97
C VAL A 7 3.90 5.80 6.56
N ILE A 8 2.84 6.58 6.36
CA ILE A 8 2.54 7.20 5.06
C ILE A 8 3.62 8.20 4.66
N TYR A 9 4.01 9.08 5.59
CA TYR A 9 5.07 10.05 5.34
C TYR A 9 6.39 9.35 4.95
N ASN A 10 6.80 8.32 5.69
CA ASN A 10 8.03 7.58 5.43
C ASN A 10 8.02 6.93 4.03
N ASN A 11 6.90 6.37 3.59
CA ASN A 11 6.75 5.87 2.22
C ASN A 11 6.88 7.00 1.18
N SER A 12 6.28 8.17 1.44
CA SER A 12 6.31 9.31 0.52
C SER A 12 7.71 9.92 0.31
N ILE A 13 8.67 9.59 1.19
CA ILE A 13 10.05 10.08 1.10
C ILE A 13 11.07 8.94 0.90
N LEU A 14 10.62 7.72 0.57
CA LEU A 14 11.49 6.55 0.38
C LEU A 14 12.40 6.27 1.58
N ARG A 15 11.87 6.43 2.80
CA ARG A 15 12.67 6.15 4.00
C ARG A 15 12.98 4.66 4.09
N GLU A 16 14.22 4.32 4.45
CA GLU A 16 14.65 2.96 4.75
C GLU A 16 13.66 2.26 5.71
N GLY A 17 13.30 1.01 5.38
CA GLY A 17 12.27 0.24 6.09
C GLY A 17 10.83 0.68 5.83
N SER A 18 10.57 1.47 4.77
CA SER A 18 9.23 1.68 4.21
C SER A 18 8.99 0.77 3.02
N PHE A 19 7.73 0.43 2.75
CA PHE A 19 7.38 -0.47 1.65
C PHE A 19 7.85 0.07 0.30
N LEU A 20 7.62 1.35 0.02
CA LEU A 20 8.08 1.90 -1.26
C LEU A 20 9.62 1.92 -1.38
N CYS A 21 10.34 2.11 -0.27
CA CYS A 21 11.80 1.98 -0.29
C CYS A 21 12.23 0.55 -0.63
N SER A 22 11.57 -0.47 -0.07
CA SER A 22 11.88 -1.87 -0.38
C SER A 22 11.67 -2.17 -1.86
N LEU A 23 10.63 -1.61 -2.48
CA LEU A 23 10.38 -1.78 -3.92
C LEU A 23 11.40 -1.04 -4.80
N VAL A 24 11.79 0.18 -4.43
CA VAL A 24 12.56 1.07 -5.31
C VAL A 24 14.08 0.91 -5.14
N GLU A 25 14.55 0.81 -3.90
CA GLU A 25 15.99 0.81 -3.59
C GLU A 25 16.53 -0.60 -3.34
N GLU A 26 15.71 -1.46 -2.71
CA GLU A 26 16.10 -2.83 -2.33
C GLU A 26 15.65 -3.87 -3.35
N ALA A 27 14.75 -3.48 -4.26
CA ALA A 27 14.08 -4.38 -5.21
C ALA A 27 13.55 -5.66 -4.57
N THR A 28 12.88 -5.52 -3.43
CA THR A 28 12.23 -6.61 -2.71
C THR A 28 10.77 -6.26 -2.45
N PHE A 29 9.89 -7.21 -2.72
CA PHE A 29 8.52 -7.14 -2.23
C PHE A 29 8.45 -7.66 -0.79
N ASP A 30 8.38 -6.75 0.18
CA ASP A 30 8.18 -7.08 1.59
C ASP A 30 6.68 -7.02 1.95
N GLU A 31 6.05 -8.19 2.05
CA GLU A 31 4.62 -8.33 2.35
C GLU A 31 4.25 -7.72 3.72
N HIS A 32 5.13 -7.77 4.71
CA HIS A 32 4.87 -7.18 6.02
C HIS A 32 4.85 -5.64 5.94
N LEU A 33 5.79 -5.06 5.18
CA LEU A 33 5.79 -3.61 4.93
C LEU A 33 4.58 -3.18 4.09
N PHE A 34 4.15 -4.00 3.13
CA PHE A 34 2.91 -3.79 2.38
C PHE A 34 1.71 -3.66 3.34
N TRP A 35 1.48 -4.66 4.19
CA TRP A 35 0.33 -4.66 5.12
C TRP A 35 0.38 -3.49 6.09
N ARG A 36 1.58 -3.17 6.59
CA ARG A 36 1.78 -2.01 7.46
C ARG A 36 1.38 -0.70 6.78
N TYR A 37 1.75 -0.50 5.52
CA TYR A 37 1.34 0.67 4.75
C TYR A 37 -0.17 0.67 4.50
N TYR A 38 -0.70 -0.45 3.99
CA TYR A 38 -2.12 -0.65 3.69
C TYR A 38 -3.01 -0.33 4.91
N ASN A 39 -2.75 -0.98 6.05
CA ASN A 39 -3.52 -0.80 7.29
C ASN A 39 -3.40 0.62 7.85
N SER A 40 -2.24 1.28 7.66
CA SER A 40 -2.07 2.68 8.07
C SER A 40 -2.96 3.62 7.28
N VAL A 41 -3.12 3.40 5.97
CA VAL A 41 -4.02 4.19 5.13
C VAL A 41 -5.48 3.92 5.49
N ILE A 42 -5.88 2.66 5.65
CA ILE A 42 -7.24 2.28 6.05
C ILE A 42 -7.61 2.91 7.41
N THR A 43 -6.76 2.77 8.43
CA THR A 43 -7.00 3.34 9.75
C THR A 43 -7.18 4.86 9.68
N LEU A 44 -6.35 5.54 8.89
CA LEU A 44 -6.49 6.99 8.71
C LEU A 44 -7.77 7.36 7.95
N THR A 45 -8.20 6.57 6.97
CA THR A 45 -9.51 6.76 6.34
C THR A 45 -10.63 6.71 7.38
N GLU A 46 -10.63 5.70 8.23
CA GLU A 46 -11.62 5.51 9.29
C GLU A 46 -11.63 6.66 10.31
N GLU A 47 -10.45 7.08 10.76
CA GLU A 47 -10.29 8.20 11.71
C GLU A 47 -10.71 9.56 11.12
N ASN A 48 -10.79 9.67 9.80
CA ASN A 48 -11.05 10.92 9.08
C ASN A 48 -12.33 10.93 8.23
N LEU A 49 -13.21 9.94 8.35
CA LEU A 49 -14.47 9.84 7.57
C LEU A 49 -15.30 11.14 7.58
N ASN A 50 -15.37 11.81 8.73
CA ASN A 50 -16.16 13.03 8.93
C ASN A 50 -15.34 14.32 8.97
N LYS A 51 -14.07 14.28 8.57
CA LYS A 51 -13.15 15.43 8.60
C LYS A 51 -12.85 15.91 7.19
N ASP A 52 -12.46 17.17 7.05
CA ASP A 52 -11.91 17.66 5.79
C ASP A 52 -10.58 16.97 5.46
N TYR A 53 -10.26 16.88 4.17
CA TYR A 53 -9.00 16.30 3.76
C TYR A 53 -7.83 17.16 4.20
N ASP A 54 -6.85 16.53 4.84
CA ASP A 54 -5.48 17.03 4.82
C ASP A 54 -4.90 16.78 3.43
N TRP A 55 -4.77 17.85 2.64
CA TRP A 55 -4.27 17.76 1.27
C TRP A 55 -2.82 17.31 1.16
N GLU A 56 -1.99 17.51 2.20
CA GLU A 56 -0.63 16.98 2.18
C GLU A 56 -0.65 15.46 2.37
N LEU A 57 -1.50 14.95 3.27
CA LEU A 57 -1.72 13.51 3.40
C LEU A 57 -2.23 12.89 2.09
N VAL A 58 -3.21 13.55 1.44
CA VAL A 58 -3.77 13.09 0.15
C VAL A 58 -2.68 12.99 -0.92
N LYS A 59 -1.82 14.01 -1.04
CA LYS A 59 -0.70 13.99 -1.99
C LYS A 59 0.26 12.84 -1.70
N GLN A 60 0.57 12.58 -0.44
CA GLN A 60 1.48 11.49 -0.04
C GLN A 60 0.91 10.13 -0.42
N VAL A 61 -0.38 9.88 -0.17
CA VAL A 61 -1.04 8.61 -0.52
C VAL A 61 -1.09 8.44 -2.04
N ILE A 62 -1.56 9.45 -2.79
CA ILE A 62 -1.61 9.41 -4.27
C ILE A 62 -0.23 9.15 -4.87
N TRP A 63 0.78 9.88 -4.39
CA TRP A 63 2.14 9.73 -4.91
C TRP A 63 2.69 8.33 -4.64
N THR A 64 2.50 7.82 -3.43
CA THR A 64 2.98 6.49 -3.02
C THR A 64 2.28 5.39 -3.81
N HIS A 65 0.94 5.41 -3.89
CA HIS A 65 0.16 4.45 -4.67
C HIS A 65 0.63 4.41 -6.13
N ASN A 66 0.73 5.57 -6.79
CA ASN A 66 1.21 5.65 -8.18
C ASN A 66 2.64 5.11 -8.36
N ARG A 67 3.49 5.22 -7.35
CA ARG A 67 4.85 4.68 -7.39
C ARG A 67 4.86 3.16 -7.23
N ILE A 68 4.06 2.62 -6.31
CA ILE A 68 3.91 1.17 -6.15
C ILE A 68 3.43 0.53 -7.46
N ILE A 69 2.36 1.07 -8.07
CA ILE A 69 1.83 0.55 -9.35
C ILE A 69 2.91 0.59 -10.45
N LYS A 70 3.72 1.65 -10.52
CA LYS A 70 4.82 1.72 -11.49
C LYS A 70 5.90 0.67 -11.24
N CYS A 71 6.25 0.39 -9.99
CA CYS A 71 7.20 -0.67 -9.66
C CYS A 71 6.68 -2.04 -10.13
N PHE A 72 5.41 -2.34 -9.92
CA PHE A 72 4.78 -3.57 -10.42
C PHE A 72 4.83 -3.62 -11.96
N LEU A 73 4.46 -2.54 -12.64
CA LEU A 73 4.49 -2.48 -14.10
C LEU A 73 5.91 -2.62 -14.68
N TRP A 74 6.90 -2.00 -14.06
CA TRP A 74 8.29 -2.09 -14.50
C TRP A 74 8.85 -3.49 -14.35
N HIS A 75 8.49 -4.20 -13.29
CA HIS A 75 8.91 -5.58 -13.09
C HIS A 75 8.54 -6.51 -14.26
N HIS A 76 7.45 -6.21 -14.98
CA HIS A 76 7.04 -6.95 -16.18
C HIS A 76 7.64 -6.43 -17.50
N ASP A 77 8.43 -5.36 -17.48
CA ASP A 77 9.11 -4.87 -18.69
C ASP A 77 10.25 -5.83 -19.05
N GLU A 78 10.25 -6.37 -20.27
CA GLU A 78 11.31 -7.25 -20.77
C GLU A 78 12.72 -6.61 -20.76
N LYS A 79 12.78 -5.28 -20.64
CA LYS A 79 14.03 -4.51 -20.51
C LYS A 79 14.37 -4.17 -19.08
N ASP A 80 13.58 -4.59 -18.10
CA ASP A 80 13.92 -4.40 -16.71
C ASP A 80 15.15 -5.24 -16.40
N VAL A 81 16.22 -4.55 -16.00
CA VAL A 81 17.48 -5.18 -15.59
C VAL A 81 17.46 -5.48 -14.10
N TYR A 82 16.38 -5.12 -13.40
CA TYR A 82 16.23 -5.20 -11.96
C TYR A 82 15.07 -6.17 -11.63
N GLU A 83 15.42 -7.42 -11.32
CA GLU A 83 14.44 -8.41 -10.91
C GLU A 83 14.03 -8.18 -9.44
N MET A 84 12.74 -7.99 -9.18
CA MET A 84 12.23 -7.80 -7.83
C MET A 84 12.18 -9.13 -7.10
N GLU A 85 12.95 -9.27 -6.03
CA GLU A 85 12.92 -10.42 -5.16
C GLU A 85 11.58 -10.53 -4.42
N ASN A 86 11.11 -11.76 -4.20
CA ASN A 86 9.86 -12.08 -3.51
C ASN A 86 8.60 -11.47 -4.15
N PHE A 87 8.66 -11.07 -5.42
CA PHE A 87 7.48 -10.57 -6.13
C PHE A 87 6.35 -11.60 -6.08
N PRO A 88 5.12 -11.21 -5.69
CA PRO A 88 4.03 -12.16 -5.45
C PRO A 88 3.38 -12.59 -6.78
N GLN A 89 4.12 -13.20 -7.70
CA GLN A 89 3.69 -13.48 -9.07
C GLN A 89 2.30 -14.15 -9.16
N GLU A 90 2.02 -15.13 -8.29
CA GLU A 90 0.75 -15.86 -8.29
C GLU A 90 -0.40 -15.11 -7.62
N ARG A 91 -0.10 -14.11 -6.77
CA ARG A 91 -1.06 -13.32 -5.98
C ARG A 91 -1.02 -11.83 -6.32
N GLU A 92 -0.36 -11.47 -7.42
CA GLU A 92 -0.13 -10.06 -7.80
C GLU A 92 -1.44 -9.31 -7.91
N MET A 93 -2.41 -9.93 -8.58
CA MET A 93 -3.75 -9.36 -8.77
C MET A 93 -4.46 -9.13 -7.44
N ASP A 94 -4.27 -9.99 -6.44
CA ASP A 94 -4.88 -9.82 -5.12
C ASP A 94 -4.28 -8.60 -4.41
N PHE A 95 -2.95 -8.43 -4.46
CA PHE A 95 -2.29 -7.24 -3.89
C PHE A 95 -2.68 -5.94 -4.60
N LEU A 96 -2.80 -5.97 -5.93
CA LEU A 96 -3.28 -4.83 -6.72
C LEU A 96 -4.73 -4.49 -6.38
N GLU A 97 -5.61 -5.50 -6.25
CA GLU A 97 -6.98 -5.30 -5.81
C GLU A 97 -7.02 -4.66 -4.41
N ARG A 98 -6.21 -5.13 -3.47
CA ARG A 98 -6.09 -4.48 -2.15
C ARG A 98 -5.72 -3.01 -2.30
N LEU A 99 -4.69 -2.67 -3.08
CA LEU A 99 -4.29 -1.27 -3.30
C LEU A 99 -5.40 -0.41 -3.89
N ASP A 100 -6.16 -0.93 -4.84
CA ASP A 100 -7.28 -0.23 -5.47
C ASP A 100 -8.39 0.07 -4.47
N PHE A 101 -8.82 -0.91 -3.69
CA PHE A 101 -9.86 -0.72 -2.65
C PHE A 101 -9.40 0.22 -1.54
N MET A 102 -8.14 0.13 -1.12
CA MET A 102 -7.56 1.07 -0.15
C MET A 102 -7.58 2.49 -0.70
N PHE A 103 -7.16 2.68 -1.95
CA PHE A 103 -7.08 3.99 -2.58
C PHE A 103 -8.47 4.59 -2.83
N ASP A 104 -9.39 3.82 -3.39
CA ASP A 104 -10.79 4.24 -3.59
C ASP A 104 -11.46 4.56 -2.25
N GLY A 105 -11.24 3.72 -1.23
CA GLY A 105 -11.76 3.97 0.12
C GLY A 105 -11.21 5.26 0.72
N PHE A 106 -9.91 5.50 0.57
CA PHE A 106 -9.26 6.72 1.04
C PHE A 106 -9.82 7.97 0.36
N ILE A 107 -9.97 7.98 -0.97
CA ILE A 107 -10.49 9.15 -1.73
C ILE A 107 -12.02 9.30 -1.59
N GLY A 108 -12.74 8.19 -1.46
CA GLY A 108 -14.19 8.15 -1.29
C GLY A 108 -14.66 8.36 0.15
N LYS A 109 -13.74 8.47 1.13
CA LYS A 109 -14.04 8.47 2.57
C LYS A 109 -14.93 7.29 2.96
N ARG A 110 -14.50 6.09 2.59
CA ARG A 110 -15.18 4.84 2.89
C ARG A 110 -14.17 3.82 3.37
N ALA A 111 -14.47 3.14 4.48
CA ALA A 111 -13.72 1.98 4.93
C ALA A 111 -14.37 0.72 4.35
N TYR A 112 -13.58 -0.09 3.65
CA TYR A 112 -13.99 -1.40 3.18
C TYR A 112 -13.67 -2.44 4.27
N SER A 113 -14.62 -3.35 4.53
CA SER A 113 -14.40 -4.42 5.49
C SER A 113 -13.58 -5.54 4.87
N GLU A 114 -12.63 -6.08 5.65
CA GLU A 114 -11.85 -7.27 5.28
C GLU A 114 -12.73 -8.47 4.91
N LYS A 115 -13.94 -8.61 5.50
CA LYS A 115 -14.92 -9.64 5.15
C LYS A 115 -15.42 -9.58 3.70
N GLY A 116 -15.17 -8.46 3.02
CA GLY A 116 -15.53 -8.27 1.62
C GLY A 116 -14.55 -8.91 0.64
N PHE A 117 -13.37 -9.33 1.11
CA PHE A 117 -12.35 -9.97 0.30
C PHE A 117 -12.39 -11.49 0.46
N GLY A 118 -11.89 -12.21 -0.55
CA GLY A 118 -11.80 -13.68 -0.52
C GLY A 118 -10.71 -14.21 0.42
N ASP A 119 -10.56 -15.54 0.44
CA ASP A 119 -9.65 -16.24 1.35
C ASP A 119 -8.20 -16.35 0.80
N ASP A 120 -7.94 -15.89 -0.43
CA ASP A 120 -6.67 -16.11 -1.14
C ASP A 120 -5.51 -15.22 -0.62
N LEU A 121 -5.86 -14.04 -0.10
CA LEU A 121 -4.91 -13.10 0.51
C LEU A 121 -5.44 -12.61 1.85
N VAL A 122 -4.83 -13.06 2.94
CA VAL A 122 -5.27 -12.77 4.31
C VAL A 122 -4.45 -11.62 4.91
N ASN A 123 -5.13 -10.57 5.35
CA ASN A 123 -4.52 -9.49 6.12
C ASN A 123 -4.14 -10.00 7.53
N PRO A 124 -2.84 -10.02 7.91
CA PRO A 124 -2.40 -10.62 9.17
C PRO A 124 -2.84 -9.85 10.42
N GLU A 125 -3.23 -8.57 10.28
CA GLU A 125 -3.73 -7.75 11.38
C GLU A 125 -5.26 -7.83 11.53
N TYR A 126 -5.94 -8.49 10.58
CA TYR A 126 -7.37 -8.72 10.67
C TYR A 126 -7.68 -9.91 11.58
N VAL A 127 -8.44 -9.67 12.65
CA VAL A 127 -8.95 -10.68 13.57
C VAL A 127 -10.47 -10.64 13.50
N ASP A 128 -11.09 -11.76 13.13
CA ASP A 128 -12.55 -11.92 13.00
C ASP A 128 -13.37 -11.59 14.25
#